data_AF-M1DCG9-F1
#
_entry.id   AF-M1DCG9-F1
#
_cell.length_a   1.000
_cell.length_b   1.000
_cell.length_c   1.000
_cell.angle_alpha   90.00
_cell.angle_beta   90.00
_cell.angle_gamma   90.00
#
_symmetry.space_group_name_H-M   'P 1'
#
loop_
_entity.id
_entity.type
_entity.pdbx_description
1 polymer ?
#
loop_
_entity_poly.entity_id
_entity_poly.type
_entity_poly.pdbx_seq_one_letter_code
_entity_poly.pdbx_strand_id
1 'polypeptide(L)'
;MTKIQALQHFFKAANVDPARISQQTICYDRKNSLSIAVAWGYAIQVYEGNIKVPELITVLRSFDSWDKDKKKPYFMFKTKVESRGPCKKMVAFLDSVDSNGDKVWSNYTRHRVVGKTCTKDGNKVIKNLEEIRVHSRKLDTNTRQVRAPRRQCCDISSSSKKSMDIQIRPCGIDELITMSP
;
A
#
# COMPACT_ATOMS: atom_id res chain seq x y z
N MET A 1 9.62 -16.86 -8.39
CA MET A 1 10.66 -16.22 -7.58
C MET A 1 10.87 -17.04 -6.31
N THR A 2 12.09 -17.47 -6.02
CA THR A 2 12.43 -18.16 -4.75
C THR A 2 12.47 -17.16 -3.59
N LYS A 3 12.50 -17.63 -2.34
CA LYS A 3 12.61 -16.75 -1.16
C LYS A 3 13.85 -15.84 -1.21
N ILE A 4 14.99 -16.40 -1.66
CA ILE A 4 16.25 -15.66 -1.79
C ILE A 4 16.15 -14.61 -2.89
N GLN A 5 15.58 -14.96 -4.05
CA GLN A 5 15.37 -14.01 -5.14
C GLN A 5 14.43 -12.87 -4.71
N ALA A 6 13.39 -13.17 -3.93
CA ALA A 6 12.47 -12.16 -3.40
C ALA A 6 13.17 -11.21 -2.42
N LEU A 7 14.06 -11.73 -1.57
CA LEU A 7 14.87 -10.91 -0.69
C LEU A 7 15.83 -10.01 -1.47
N GLN A 8 16.55 -10.56 -2.45
CA GLN A 8 17.41 -9.77 -3.34
C GLN A 8 16.63 -8.68 -4.07
N HIS A 9 15.41 -8.99 -4.52
CA HIS A 9 14.53 -8.02 -5.18
C HIS A 9 14.09 -6.89 -4.24
N PHE A 10 13.74 -7.21 -3.00
CA PHE A 10 13.44 -6.21 -1.96
C PHE A 10 14.63 -5.27 -1.73
N PHE A 11 15.85 -5.80 -1.68
CA PHE A 11 17.06 -4.99 -1.50
C PHE A 11 17.36 -4.07 -2.68
N LYS A 12 16.88 -4.36 -3.90
CA LYS A 12 16.97 -3.40 -5.01
C LYS A 12 16.27 -2.08 -4.68
N ALA A 13 15.07 -2.14 -4.09
CA ALA A 13 14.35 -0.95 -3.64
C ALA A 13 15.00 -0.31 -2.41
N ALA A 14 15.44 -1.11 -1.44
CA ALA A 14 16.11 -0.61 -0.24
C ALA A 14 17.39 0.19 -0.58
N ASN A 15 18.13 -0.21 -1.61
CA ASN A 15 19.33 0.50 -2.06
C ASN A 15 19.03 1.82 -2.79
N VAL A 16 17.80 2.00 -3.30
CA VAL A 16 17.40 3.22 -4.03
C VAL A 16 16.90 4.32 -3.08
N ASP A 17 16.02 3.98 -2.14
CA ASP A 17 15.51 4.89 -1.11
C ASP A 17 15.35 4.16 0.24
N PRO A 18 16.46 3.96 0.98
CA PRO A 18 16.45 3.19 2.22
C PRO A 18 15.60 3.86 3.32
N ALA A 19 15.47 5.18 3.28
CA ALA A 19 14.69 5.91 4.26
C ALA A 19 13.19 5.65 4.12
N ARG A 20 12.71 5.25 2.93
CA ARG A 20 11.29 5.02 2.62
C ARG A 20 10.88 3.53 2.66
N ILE A 21 11.84 2.61 2.60
CA ILE A 21 11.55 1.19 2.48
C ILE A 21 10.55 0.70 3.54
N SER A 22 9.51 -0.02 3.10
CA SER A 22 8.46 -0.57 3.97
C SER A 22 7.62 0.45 4.76
N GLN A 23 7.85 1.75 4.60
CA GLN A 23 6.96 2.76 5.19
C GLN A 23 5.62 2.78 4.46
N GLN A 24 4.54 2.85 5.22
CA GLN A 24 3.19 2.82 4.68
C GLN A 24 2.66 4.25 4.46
N THR A 25 2.43 4.59 3.20
CA THR A 25 1.75 5.82 2.77
C THR A 25 0.32 5.48 2.35
N ILE A 26 -0.67 6.34 2.67
CA ILE A 26 -2.08 6.07 2.34
C ILE A 26 -2.60 7.15 1.41
N CYS A 27 -3.22 6.73 0.30
CA CYS A 27 -3.82 7.59 -0.71
C CYS A 27 -5.31 7.32 -0.79
N TYR A 28 -6.06 8.34 -1.20
CA TYR A 28 -7.50 8.24 -1.41
C TYR A 28 -7.86 8.64 -2.84
N ASP A 29 -8.50 7.75 -3.58
CA ASP A 29 -9.08 8.05 -4.90
C ASP A 29 -10.55 8.44 -4.74
N ARG A 30 -10.83 9.72 -4.53
CA ARG A 30 -12.19 10.24 -4.36
C ARG A 30 -13.10 9.90 -5.53
N LYS A 31 -12.56 9.93 -6.76
CA LYS A 31 -13.33 9.71 -7.98
C LYS A 31 -13.83 8.27 -8.09
N ASN A 32 -12.99 7.31 -7.73
CA ASN A 32 -13.33 5.88 -7.83
C ASN A 32 -13.72 5.25 -6.49
N SER A 33 -13.80 6.06 -5.42
CA SER A 33 -14.05 5.59 -4.05
C SER A 33 -13.08 4.48 -3.63
N LEU A 34 -11.77 4.72 -3.78
CA LEU A 34 -10.73 3.75 -3.41
C LEU A 34 -9.85 4.26 -2.28
N SER A 35 -9.43 3.35 -1.40
CA SER A 35 -8.39 3.60 -0.40
C SER A 35 -7.17 2.77 -0.73
N ILE A 36 -6.00 3.39 -0.82
CA ILE A 36 -4.78 2.73 -1.26
C ILE A 36 -3.74 2.81 -0.14
N ALA A 37 -3.18 1.66 0.22
CA ALA A 37 -2.06 1.55 1.14
C ALA A 37 -0.81 1.16 0.35
N VAL A 38 0.17 2.07 0.30
CA VAL A 38 1.44 1.92 -0.40
C VAL A 38 2.52 1.58 0.63
N ALA A 39 2.96 0.33 0.69
CA ALA A 39 4.18 -0.06 1.38
C ALA A 39 5.33 -0.05 0.36
N TRP A 40 5.98 1.10 0.24
CA TRP A 40 6.93 1.35 -0.85
C TRP A 40 8.10 0.35 -0.83
N GLY A 41 8.47 -0.14 -2.01
CA GLY A 41 9.51 -1.16 -2.20
C GLY A 41 9.07 -2.59 -1.86
N TYR A 42 7.80 -2.81 -1.56
CA TYR A 42 7.25 -4.15 -1.32
C TYR A 42 5.91 -4.38 -2.03
N ALA A 43 4.83 -3.76 -1.55
CA ALA A 43 3.48 -4.06 -2.02
C ALA A 43 2.52 -2.88 -1.88
N ILE A 44 1.50 -2.87 -2.75
CA ILE A 44 0.41 -1.90 -2.73
C ILE A 44 -0.90 -2.65 -2.57
N GLN A 45 -1.73 -2.20 -1.63
CA GLN A 45 -3.06 -2.73 -1.39
C GLN A 45 -4.09 -1.69 -1.77
N VAL A 46 -5.00 -2.03 -2.67
CA VAL A 46 -6.10 -1.14 -3.09
C VAL A 46 -7.40 -1.72 -2.57
N TYR A 47 -8.16 -0.92 -1.83
CA TYR A 47 -9.42 -1.26 -1.19
C TYR A 47 -10.57 -0.49 -1.82
N GLU A 48 -11.71 -1.15 -1.95
CA GLU A 48 -12.98 -0.51 -2.30
C GLU A 48 -13.56 0.25 -1.09
N GLY A 49 -13.97 1.49 -1.32
CA GLY A 49 -14.58 2.38 -0.35
C GLY A 49 -13.61 3.30 0.39
N ASN A 50 -14.18 4.12 1.28
CA ASN A 50 -13.47 5.03 2.18
C ASN A 50 -13.06 4.28 3.46
N ILE A 51 -11.83 3.79 3.49
CA ILE A 51 -11.28 3.05 4.62
C ILE A 51 -10.47 4.03 5.47
N LYS A 52 -10.82 4.14 6.75
CA LYS A 52 -10.14 5.06 7.66
C LYS A 52 -8.68 4.64 7.88
N VAL A 53 -7.79 5.62 8.01
CA VAL A 53 -6.36 5.39 8.28
C VAL A 53 -6.09 4.41 9.44
N PRO A 54 -6.74 4.50 10.62
CA PRO A 54 -6.50 3.55 11.71
C PRO A 54 -6.76 2.11 11.29
N GLU A 55 -7.77 1.88 10.45
CA GLU A 55 -8.07 0.55 9.95
C GLU A 55 -7.03 0.07 8.94
N LEU A 56 -6.55 0.93 8.04
CA LEU A 56 -5.52 0.60 7.04
C LEU A 56 -4.14 0.34 7.63
N ILE A 57 -3.79 1.02 8.73
CA ILE A 57 -2.51 0.83 9.44
C ILE A 57 -2.58 -0.37 10.39
N THR A 58 -3.77 -0.75 10.87
CA THR A 58 -3.92 -1.94 11.72
C THR A 58 -3.51 -3.19 10.95
N VAL A 59 -2.52 -3.90 11.50
CA VAL A 59 -1.92 -5.09 10.88
C VAL A 59 -2.94 -6.23 10.82
N LEU A 60 -2.92 -6.96 9.70
CA LEU A 60 -3.72 -8.16 9.51
C LEU A 60 -3.24 -9.29 10.43
N ARG A 61 -4.16 -9.95 11.10
CA ARG A 61 -3.85 -11.12 11.93
C ARG A 61 -3.44 -12.30 11.04
N SER A 62 -2.17 -12.72 11.14
CA SER A 62 -1.60 -13.85 10.40
C SER A 62 -1.30 -15.07 11.28
N PHE A 63 -1.76 -15.05 12.52
CA PHE A 63 -1.47 -16.04 13.55
C PHE A 63 -2.74 -16.31 14.36
N ASP A 64 -2.81 -17.49 14.96
CA ASP A 64 -3.92 -17.90 15.80
C ASP A 64 -3.43 -18.28 17.19
N SER A 65 -4.33 -18.18 18.18
CA SER A 65 -4.04 -18.60 19.54
C SER A 65 -3.91 -20.12 19.61
N TRP A 66 -2.99 -20.62 20.43
CA TRP A 66 -2.91 -22.03 20.77
C TRP A 66 -4.09 -22.46 21.68
N ASP A 67 -4.59 -21.52 22.47
CA ASP A 67 -5.77 -21.72 23.33
C ASP A 67 -7.03 -21.86 22.45
N LYS A 68 -7.70 -23.01 22.61
CA LYS A 68 -8.91 -23.37 21.87
C LYS A 68 -10.15 -22.65 22.40
N ASP A 69 -10.08 -22.03 23.58
CA ASP A 69 -11.20 -21.29 24.17
C ASP A 69 -11.28 -19.89 23.52
N LYS A 70 -12.06 -19.81 22.43
CA LYS A 70 -12.08 -18.70 21.45
C LYS A 70 -12.65 -17.36 21.97
N LYS A 71 -12.78 -17.15 23.29
CA LYS A 71 -13.51 -16.00 23.83
C LYS A 71 -12.85 -14.66 23.54
N LYS A 72 -11.51 -14.61 23.44
CA LYS A 72 -10.71 -13.53 22.82
C LYS A 72 -9.23 -13.94 22.79
N PRO A 73 -8.48 -13.64 21.72
CA PRO A 73 -7.05 -13.87 21.73
C PRO A 73 -6.33 -12.90 22.69
N TYR A 74 -5.47 -13.43 23.57
CA TYR A 74 -4.67 -12.67 24.55
C TYR A 74 -3.45 -11.97 23.95
N PHE A 75 -3.60 -11.29 22.82
CA PHE A 75 -2.49 -10.54 22.23
C PHE A 75 -2.48 -9.09 22.74
N MET A 76 -1.33 -8.63 23.23
CA MET A 76 -1.15 -7.25 23.74
C MET A 76 -1.15 -6.18 22.62
N PHE A 77 -1.39 -6.57 21.37
CA PHE A 77 -1.35 -5.68 20.22
C PHE A 77 -2.60 -5.82 19.36
N LYS A 78 -3.05 -4.69 18.80
CA LYS A 78 -4.24 -4.64 17.96
C LYS A 78 -3.93 -5.25 16.60
N THR A 79 -4.69 -6.29 16.27
CA THR A 79 -4.74 -6.85 14.92
C THR A 79 -6.17 -6.82 14.43
N LYS A 80 -6.35 -6.83 13.12
CA LYS A 80 -7.67 -7.00 12.50
C LYS A 80 -7.73 -8.35 11.80
N VAL A 81 -8.86 -9.03 11.93
CA VAL A 81 -9.19 -10.14 11.06
C VAL A 81 -9.56 -9.56 9.70
N GLU A 82 -9.16 -10.22 8.62
CA GLU A 82 -9.60 -9.84 7.29
C GLU A 82 -11.12 -10.00 7.20
N SER A 83 -11.86 -8.90 7.31
CA SER A 83 -13.32 -8.90 7.17
C SER A 83 -13.77 -8.73 5.72
N ARG A 84 -12.87 -8.27 4.84
CA ARG A 84 -13.19 -7.99 3.44
C ARG A 84 -12.86 -9.21 2.58
N GLY A 85 -13.86 -9.68 1.83
CA GLY A 85 -13.67 -10.74 0.86
C GLY A 85 -12.60 -10.38 -0.18
N PRO A 86 -12.01 -11.38 -0.86
CA PRO A 86 -10.91 -11.19 -1.83
C PRO A 86 -11.26 -10.26 -3.01
N CYS A 87 -12.53 -9.89 -3.15
CA CYS A 87 -13.07 -9.07 -4.24
C CYS A 87 -13.14 -7.58 -3.92
N LYS A 88 -13.10 -7.21 -2.63
CA LYS A 88 -13.15 -5.82 -2.18
C LYS A 88 -11.75 -5.20 -2.05
N LYS A 89 -10.71 -5.97 -2.39
CA LYS A 89 -9.32 -5.50 -2.41
C LYS A 89 -8.50 -6.22 -3.48
N MET A 90 -7.41 -5.58 -3.90
CA MET A 90 -6.36 -6.21 -4.70
C MET A 90 -4.98 -5.90 -4.11
N VAL A 91 -4.00 -6.75 -4.42
CA VAL A 91 -2.59 -6.56 -4.01
C VAL A 91 -1.71 -6.57 -5.26
N ALA A 92 -0.82 -5.59 -5.37
CA ALA A 92 0.25 -5.53 -6.37
C ALA A 92 1.60 -5.57 -5.67
N PHE A 93 2.55 -6.31 -6.23
CA PHE A 93 3.91 -6.43 -5.70
C PHE A 93 4.89 -5.66 -6.56
N LEU A 94 5.98 -5.23 -5.94
CA LEU A 94 7.06 -4.54 -6.64
C LEU A 94 7.58 -5.40 -7.80
N ASP A 95 7.57 -4.81 -8.99
CA ASP A 95 8.09 -5.42 -10.21
C ASP A 95 9.47 -4.84 -10.57
N SER A 96 9.59 -3.52 -10.53
CA SER A 96 10.85 -2.81 -10.81
C SER A 96 10.94 -1.50 -10.05
N VAL A 97 12.17 -1.04 -9.83
CA VAL A 97 12.49 0.25 -9.22
C VAL A 97 13.68 0.85 -9.95
N ASP A 98 13.65 2.16 -10.13
CA ASP A 98 14.73 2.90 -10.76
C ASP A 98 14.76 4.34 -10.22
N SER A 99 15.89 5.02 -10.43
CA SER A 99 16.08 6.39 -9.98
C SER A 99 17.02 7.18 -10.88
N ASN A 100 16.74 8.47 -11.00
CA ASN A 100 17.62 9.42 -11.67
C ASN A 100 17.79 10.66 -10.77
N GLY A 101 18.99 10.82 -10.21
CA GLY A 101 19.27 11.78 -9.15
C GLY A 101 18.35 11.54 -7.95
N ASP A 102 17.58 12.55 -7.59
CA ASP A 102 16.61 12.48 -6.49
C ASP A 102 15.25 11.92 -6.90
N LYS A 103 14.98 11.71 -8.19
CA LYS A 103 13.69 11.18 -8.65
C LYS A 103 13.71 9.66 -8.59
N VAL A 104 12.67 9.07 -8.03
CA VAL A 104 12.49 7.62 -7.89
C VAL A 104 11.16 7.24 -8.51
N TRP A 105 11.15 6.17 -9.32
CA TRP A 105 9.92 5.55 -9.80
C TRP A 105 9.97 4.04 -9.60
N SER A 106 8.80 3.47 -9.36
CA SER A 106 8.65 2.04 -9.09
C SER A 106 7.35 1.53 -9.68
N ASN A 107 7.42 0.36 -10.32
CA ASN A 107 6.28 -0.28 -10.95
C ASN A 107 5.87 -1.49 -10.11
N TYR A 108 4.56 -1.69 -10.01
CA TYR A 108 3.97 -2.77 -9.23
C TYR A 108 2.96 -3.51 -10.10
N THR A 109 3.08 -4.84 -10.13
CA THR A 109 2.20 -5.69 -10.92
C THR A 109 1.24 -6.44 -10.03
N ARG A 110 -0.01 -6.52 -10.47
CA ARG A 110 -1.07 -7.19 -9.71
C ARG A 110 -0.78 -8.67 -9.55
N HIS A 111 -0.93 -9.14 -8.32
CA HIS A 111 -0.97 -10.56 -8.04
C HIS A 111 -2.37 -11.13 -8.26
N ARG A 112 -2.50 -12.11 -9.17
CA ARG A 112 -3.72 -12.88 -9.37
C ARG A 112 -3.58 -14.24 -8.71
N VAL A 113 -4.41 -14.51 -7.70
CA VAL A 113 -4.50 -15.86 -7.11
C VAL A 113 -5.36 -16.72 -8.04
N VAL A 114 -4.77 -17.77 -8.60
CA VAL A 114 -5.47 -18.73 -9.46
C VAL A 114 -6.63 -19.36 -8.67
N GLY A 115 -7.81 -19.43 -9.28
CA GLY A 115 -9.00 -20.07 -8.68
C GLY A 115 -9.90 -19.18 -7.82
N LYS A 116 -9.53 -17.91 -7.55
CA LYS A 116 -10.43 -16.94 -6.90
C LYS A 116 -10.99 -15.96 -7.93
N THR A 117 -12.09 -16.32 -8.58
CA THR A 117 -12.85 -15.41 -9.45
C THR A 117 -13.88 -14.66 -8.62
N CYS A 118 -13.85 -13.33 -8.73
CA CYS A 118 -14.81 -12.47 -8.06
C CYS A 118 -16.04 -12.32 -8.95
N THR A 119 -17.16 -12.94 -8.56
CA THR A 119 -18.46 -12.74 -9.19
C THR A 119 -18.90 -11.28 -9.01
N LYS A 120 -19.28 -10.69 -10.15
CA LYS A 120 -19.94 -9.39 -10.49
C LYS A 120 -19.98 -8.19 -9.52
N ASP A 121 -19.90 -8.31 -8.20
CA ASP A 121 -20.13 -7.21 -7.24
C ASP A 121 -18.85 -6.58 -6.67
N GLY A 122 -18.01 -6.05 -7.54
CA GLY A 122 -16.79 -5.35 -7.10
C GLY A 122 -16.44 -4.23 -8.05
N ASN A 123 -15.83 -3.18 -7.49
CA ASN A 123 -15.42 -1.98 -8.20
C ASN A 123 -14.70 -2.32 -9.53
N LYS A 124 -15.20 -1.78 -10.64
CA LYS A 124 -14.66 -2.04 -11.99
C LYS A 124 -13.19 -1.64 -12.13
N VAL A 125 -12.77 -0.59 -11.42
CA VAL A 125 -11.37 -0.13 -11.42
C VAL A 125 -10.50 -1.18 -10.74
N ILE A 126 -10.87 -1.64 -9.54
CA ILE A 126 -10.15 -2.73 -8.85
C ILE A 126 -10.09 -3.99 -9.70
N LYS A 127 -11.12 -4.31 -10.48
CA LYS A 127 -11.11 -5.50 -11.36
C LYS A 127 -10.14 -5.38 -12.53
N ASN A 128 -10.06 -4.19 -13.13
CA ASN A 128 -9.28 -3.97 -14.35
C ASN A 128 -7.86 -3.49 -14.09
N LEU A 129 -7.56 -2.97 -12.89
CA LEU A 129 -6.23 -2.51 -12.52
C LEU A 129 -5.23 -3.68 -12.55
N GLU A 130 -4.15 -3.51 -13.30
CA GLU A 130 -3.08 -4.51 -13.50
C GLU A 130 -1.73 -3.96 -13.04
N GLU A 131 -1.50 -2.65 -13.22
CA GLU A 131 -0.23 -1.99 -12.93
C GLU A 131 -0.43 -0.74 -12.08
N ILE A 132 0.49 -0.49 -11.16
CA ILE A 132 0.55 0.76 -10.39
C ILE A 132 1.97 1.31 -10.51
N ARG A 133 2.08 2.59 -10.86
CA ARG A 133 3.37 3.30 -10.95
C ARG A 133 3.42 4.31 -9.82
N VAL A 134 4.49 4.26 -9.04
CA VAL A 134 4.69 5.15 -7.90
C VAL A 134 5.90 6.02 -8.16
N HIS A 135 5.69 7.33 -8.12
CA HIS A 135 6.71 8.35 -8.30
C HIS A 135 6.96 9.06 -6.99
N SER A 136 8.21 9.37 -6.69
CA SER A 136 8.60 10.11 -5.49
C SER A 136 9.94 10.82 -5.68
N ARG A 137 10.29 11.70 -4.74
CA ARG A 137 11.67 12.13 -4.54
C ARG A 137 12.29 11.32 -3.41
N LYS A 138 13.60 11.03 -3.48
CA LYS A 138 14.34 10.35 -2.39
C LYS A 138 14.05 11.07 -1.08
N LEU A 139 13.77 10.28 -0.04
CA LEU A 139 13.49 10.84 1.27
C LEU A 139 14.79 11.32 1.92
N ASP A 140 15.00 12.63 1.96
CA ASP A 140 16.14 13.25 2.64
C ASP A 140 15.96 13.14 4.17
N THR A 141 16.92 12.49 4.83
CA THR A 141 16.93 12.29 6.28
C THR A 141 17.69 13.39 7.03
N ASN A 142 18.41 14.26 6.33
CA ASN A 142 19.36 15.20 6.92
C ASN A 142 18.70 16.53 7.38
N THR A 143 17.50 16.84 6.88
CA THR A 143 16.84 18.12 7.14
C THR A 143 15.98 18.08 8.41
N ARG A 144 16.58 18.23 9.62
CA ARG A 144 15.90 18.46 10.93
C ARG A 144 14.66 17.56 11.26
N GLN A 145 14.42 16.50 10.48
CA GLN A 145 13.22 15.65 10.47
C GLN A 145 13.28 14.50 11.47
N VAL A 146 14.41 14.34 12.16
CA VAL A 146 14.57 13.39 13.27
C VAL A 146 13.67 13.72 14.47
N ARG A 147 13.06 14.93 14.51
CA ARG A 147 12.13 15.32 15.59
C ARG A 147 10.69 14.79 15.42
N ALA A 148 10.31 14.37 14.22
CA ALA A 148 9.14 13.53 13.93
C ALA A 148 9.11 13.33 12.41
N PRO A 149 9.36 12.12 11.89
CA PRO A 149 9.14 11.87 10.46
C PRO A 149 7.66 12.09 10.19
N ARG A 150 7.31 13.23 9.59
CA ARG A 150 5.95 13.43 9.11
C ARG A 150 5.70 12.34 8.08
N ARG A 151 4.65 11.56 8.34
CA ARG A 151 4.08 10.63 7.37
C ARG A 151 3.98 11.32 6.01
N GLN A 152 4.39 10.65 4.95
CA GLN A 152 4.23 11.19 3.61
C GLN A 152 2.78 11.02 3.14
N CYS A 153 2.35 11.93 2.27
CA CYS A 153 1.04 11.90 1.63
C CYS A 153 1.21 11.57 0.14
N CYS A 154 0.10 11.35 -0.55
CA CYS A 154 0.15 11.00 -1.95
C CYS A 154 -1.10 11.41 -2.69
N ASP A 155 -0.87 11.74 -3.96
CA ASP A 155 -1.91 12.05 -4.92
C ASP A 155 -1.98 10.97 -5.99
N ILE A 156 -3.15 10.85 -6.59
CA ILE A 156 -3.38 9.99 -7.74
C ILE A 156 -3.49 10.90 -8.95
N SER A 157 -2.45 10.92 -9.78
CA SER A 157 -2.30 11.88 -10.88
C SER A 157 -3.00 11.42 -12.15
N SER A 158 -2.96 10.12 -12.44
CA SER A 158 -3.59 9.53 -13.61
C SER A 158 -4.11 8.12 -13.30
N SER A 159 -5.28 7.80 -13.83
CA SER A 159 -5.82 6.43 -13.82
C SER A 159 -6.29 6.12 -15.24
N SER A 160 -5.62 5.16 -15.87
CA SER A 160 -6.13 4.52 -17.07
C SER A 160 -7.05 3.36 -16.67
N LYS A 161 -7.65 2.66 -17.66
CA LYS A 161 -8.47 1.47 -17.38
C LYS A 161 -7.69 0.36 -16.65
N LYS A 162 -6.37 0.29 -16.83
CA LYS A 162 -5.51 -0.81 -16.35
C LYS A 162 -4.33 -0.36 -15.48
N SER A 163 -4.03 0.93 -15.45
CA SER A 163 -2.90 1.48 -14.70
C SER A 163 -3.30 2.65 -13.82
N MET A 164 -2.57 2.84 -12.72
CA MET A 164 -2.74 3.96 -11.79
C MET A 164 -1.39 4.56 -11.46
N ASP A 165 -1.31 5.89 -11.50
CA ASP A 165 -0.10 6.64 -11.15
C ASP A 165 -0.29 7.33 -9.80
N ILE A 166 0.63 7.06 -8.88
CA ILE A 166 0.63 7.60 -7.53
C ILE A 166 1.88 8.46 -7.37
N GLN A 167 1.71 9.70 -6.93
CA GLN A 167 2.82 10.59 -6.59
C GLN A 167 2.91 10.70 -5.07
N ILE A 168 4.01 10.23 -4.48
CA ILE A 168 4.30 10.46 -3.05
C ILE A 168 4.99 11.82 -2.89
N ARG A 169 4.55 12.58 -1.90
CA ARG A 169 5.06 13.92 -1.58
C ARG A 169 4.95 14.22 -0.08
N PRO A 170 5.60 15.29 0.41
CA PRO A 170 5.28 15.84 1.72
C PRO A 170 3.79 16.17 1.83
N CYS A 171 3.21 15.94 3.01
CA CYS A 171 1.83 16.35 3.28
C CYS A 171 1.69 17.87 3.27
N GLY A 172 0.55 18.34 2.79
CA GLY A 172 0.12 19.72 2.93
C GLY A 172 -0.29 20.05 4.37
N ILE A 173 -0.54 21.33 4.63
CA ILE A 173 -1.14 21.77 5.89
C ILE A 173 -2.59 21.28 5.92
N ASP A 174 -3.01 20.72 7.06
CA ASP A 174 -4.37 20.21 7.30
C ASP A 174 -4.89 19.17 6.28
N GLU A 175 -3.99 18.41 5.67
CA GLU A 175 -4.37 17.35 4.72
C GLU A 175 -5.18 16.24 5.42
N LEU A 176 -6.38 15.99 4.89
CA LEU A 176 -7.33 15.07 5.50
C LEU A 176 -6.88 13.61 5.38
N ILE A 177 -7.03 12.87 6.47
CA ILE A 177 -6.72 11.44 6.56
C ILE A 177 -7.89 10.53 6.16
N THR A 178 -8.92 11.08 5.50
CA THR A 178 -10.11 10.36 5.03
C THR A 178 -10.69 11.06 3.80
N MET A 179 -11.48 10.34 3.00
CA MET A 179 -12.40 11.02 2.08
C MET A 179 -13.46 11.72 2.91
N SER A 180 -13.66 13.03 2.71
CA SER A 180 -14.79 13.73 3.32
C SER A 180 -16.09 13.04 2.90
N PRO A 181 -17.07 12.90 3.82
CA PRO A 181 -18.39 12.37 3.49
C PRO A 181 -19.12 13.22 2.45
#